data_AF-A0A2G5WIZ5-F1
#
_entry.id   AF-A0A2G5WIZ5-F1
#
_cell.length_a   1.000
_cell.length_b   1.000
_cell.length_c   1.000
_cell.angle_alpha   90.00
_cell.angle_beta   90.00
_cell.angle_gamma   90.00
#
_symmetry.space_group_name_H-M   'P 1'
#
loop_
_entity.id
_entity.type
_entity.pdbx_description
1 polymer ?
#
loop_
_entity_poly.entity_id
_entity_poly.type
_entity_poly.pdbx_seq_one_letter_code
_entity_poly.pdbx_strand_id
1 'polypeptide(L)'
;MLVCFLIMQHIHFFELKTFLKVITFISLIISAFLFYQLSIVAVGGIPHNGVLFKSLIEENSWSKSYMRPNSFFSEPSYLAIYLLPVIGLLLNYQKYLLVLFFYSVLILSTSTLGIVGGGIILILYTVLNRKVKLLILTIIILFLFYVIAIKYFDLEWLMQFNIDKTVNIQDRSQIRVAGYLEYFELIPTFNQIIGVGFGQLSNYFKAYNLANYSNAFVLMLINFGIIGFLTYVLFIMWSFLKSKKEGFFLY
;
A
#
# COMPACT_ATOMS: atom_id res chain seq x y z
N MET A 1 -5.82 19.97 -5.35
CA MET A 1 -5.56 19.20 -4.11
C MET A 1 -5.87 20.02 -2.85
N LEU A 2 -5.31 21.23 -2.67
CA LEU A 2 -5.58 22.11 -1.52
C LEU A 2 -7.07 22.46 -1.38
N VAL A 3 -7.74 22.80 -2.49
CA VAL A 3 -9.19 23.10 -2.52
C VAL A 3 -10.04 21.88 -2.15
N CYS A 4 -9.67 20.68 -2.60
CA CYS A 4 -10.34 19.44 -2.20
C CYS A 4 -10.15 19.18 -0.69
N PHE A 5 -8.97 19.46 -0.14
CA PHE A 5 -8.67 19.32 1.29
C PHE A 5 -9.49 20.31 2.14
N LEU A 6 -9.62 21.56 1.69
CA LEU A 6 -10.44 22.58 2.33
C LEU A 6 -11.93 22.25 2.26
N ILE A 7 -12.41 21.74 1.11
CA ILE A 7 -13.80 21.25 0.97
C ILE A 7 -14.03 20.02 1.87
N MET A 8 -13.07 19.11 1.98
CA MET A 8 -13.14 17.96 2.89
C MET A 8 -13.20 18.37 4.37
N GLN A 9 -12.59 19.50 4.75
CA GLN A 9 -12.70 20.04 6.10
C GLN A 9 -14.09 20.63 6.40
N HIS A 10 -14.82 21.09 5.38
CA HIS A 10 -16.16 21.67 5.52
C HIS A 10 -17.31 20.65 5.36
N ILE A 11 -17.02 19.46 4.83
CA ILE A 11 -17.97 18.36 4.83
C ILE A 11 -17.94 17.75 6.24
N HIS A 12 -19.05 17.86 6.98
CA HIS A 12 -19.24 17.12 8.23
C HIS A 12 -19.02 15.63 7.96
N PHE A 13 -17.83 15.13 8.29
CA PHE A 13 -17.46 13.76 8.01
C PHE A 13 -18.32 12.83 8.87
N PHE A 14 -19.21 12.12 8.17
CA PHE A 14 -19.77 10.79 8.41
C PHE A 14 -19.79 10.31 9.87
N GLU A 15 -20.98 9.92 10.34
CA GLU A 15 -21.06 8.97 11.43
C GLU A 15 -20.09 7.81 11.18
N LEU A 16 -19.20 7.56 12.13
CA LEU A 16 -18.16 6.53 12.08
C LEU A 16 -18.71 5.16 11.61
N LYS A 17 -19.95 4.84 12.00
CA LYS A 17 -20.67 3.64 11.55
C LYS A 17 -20.91 3.64 10.04
N THR A 18 -21.36 4.76 9.48
CA THR A 18 -21.60 4.92 8.03
C THR A 18 -20.28 4.85 7.27
N PHE A 19 -19.23 5.53 7.76
CA PHE A 19 -17.90 5.44 7.18
C PHE A 19 -17.39 3.99 7.12
N LEU A 20 -17.47 3.25 8.24
CA LEU A 20 -17.07 1.84 8.29
C LEU A 20 -17.87 0.96 7.34
N LYS A 21 -19.18 1.17 7.24
CA LYS A 21 -20.03 0.42 6.29
C LYS A 21 -19.62 0.68 4.85
N VAL A 22 -19.47 1.94 4.47
CA VAL A 22 -19.10 2.34 3.10
C VAL A 22 -17.72 1.80 2.73
N ILE A 23 -16.71 2.01 3.56
CA ILE A 23 -15.35 1.57 3.26
C ILE A 23 -15.26 0.03 3.20
N THR A 24 -15.99 -0.67 4.05
CA THR A 24 -16.07 -2.14 4.01
C THR A 24 -16.75 -2.61 2.72
N PHE A 25 -17.87 -2.00 2.34
CA PHE A 25 -18.60 -2.35 1.13
C PHE A 25 -17.75 -2.14 -0.14
N ILE A 26 -17.08 -0.99 -0.26
CA ILE A 26 -16.17 -0.72 -1.38
C ILE A 26 -15.01 -1.74 -1.38
N SER A 27 -14.46 -2.07 -0.22
CA SER A 27 -13.39 -3.07 -0.09
C SER A 27 -13.85 -4.48 -0.52
N LEU A 28 -15.11 -4.83 -0.27
CA LEU A 28 -15.70 -6.08 -0.75
C LEU A 28 -15.81 -6.10 -2.28
N ILE A 29 -16.25 -4.99 -2.91
CA ILE A 29 -16.30 -4.88 -4.38
C ILE A 29 -14.92 -5.04 -5.00
N ILE A 30 -13.92 -4.33 -4.45
CA ILE A 30 -12.52 -4.44 -4.88
C ILE A 30 -12.02 -5.88 -4.76
N SER A 31 -12.31 -6.53 -3.63
CA SER A 31 -11.89 -7.91 -3.39
C SER A 31 -12.57 -8.89 -4.33
N ALA A 32 -13.87 -8.73 -4.58
CA ALA A 32 -14.63 -9.56 -5.51
C ALA A 32 -14.06 -9.49 -6.93
N PHE A 33 -13.69 -8.28 -7.39
CA PHE A 33 -13.06 -8.11 -8.70
C PHE A 33 -11.68 -8.76 -8.78
N LEU A 34 -10.92 -8.78 -7.68
CA LEU A 34 -9.65 -9.53 -7.62
C LEU A 34 -9.87 -11.04 -7.77
N PHE A 35 -10.90 -11.60 -7.12
CA PHE A 35 -11.25 -13.01 -7.29
C PHE A 35 -11.70 -13.34 -8.72
N TYR A 36 -12.44 -12.43 -9.36
CA TYR A 36 -12.75 -12.55 -10.78
C TYR A 36 -11.48 -12.60 -11.64
N GLN A 37 -10.52 -11.70 -11.43
CA GLN A 37 -9.23 -11.74 -12.13
C GLN A 37 -8.51 -13.07 -11.90
N LEU A 38 -8.45 -13.56 -10.66
CA LEU A 38 -7.84 -14.85 -10.34
C LEU A 38 -8.52 -16.02 -11.05
N SER A 39 -9.85 -16.04 -11.13
CA SER A 39 -10.57 -17.10 -11.84
C SER A 39 -10.25 -17.14 -13.32
N ILE A 40 -10.03 -15.97 -13.95
CA ILE A 40 -9.61 -15.89 -15.36
C ILE A 40 -8.19 -16.42 -15.52
N VAL A 41 -7.28 -16.03 -14.63
CA VAL A 41 -5.89 -16.51 -14.66
C VAL A 41 -5.82 -18.02 -14.45
N ALA A 42 -6.65 -18.58 -13.55
CA ALA A 42 -6.69 -20.01 -13.25
C ALA A 42 -7.12 -20.86 -14.47
N VAL A 43 -7.90 -20.31 -15.40
CA VAL A 43 -8.26 -20.99 -16.65
C VAL A 43 -7.32 -20.64 -17.83
N GLY A 44 -6.18 -20.01 -17.55
CA GLY A 44 -5.18 -19.61 -18.55
C GLY A 44 -5.56 -18.35 -19.35
N GLY A 45 -6.57 -17.61 -18.94
CA GLY A 45 -7.00 -16.38 -19.59
C GLY A 45 -6.18 -15.15 -19.18
N ILE A 46 -6.28 -14.08 -19.99
CA ILE A 46 -5.70 -12.77 -19.67
C ILE A 46 -6.74 -11.96 -18.88
N PRO A 47 -6.53 -11.69 -17.58
CA PRO A 47 -7.49 -10.93 -16.78
C PRO A 47 -7.52 -9.45 -17.21
N HIS A 48 -8.69 -8.82 -17.05
CA HIS A 48 -8.82 -7.38 -17.22
C HIS A 48 -7.85 -6.66 -16.26
N ASN A 49 -7.09 -5.67 -16.76
CA ASN A 49 -5.99 -5.02 -16.03
C ASN A 49 -6.44 -4.03 -14.94
N GLY A 50 -7.75 -3.88 -14.72
CA GLY A 50 -8.33 -3.00 -13.70
C GLY A 50 -8.72 -1.60 -14.18
N VAL A 51 -8.42 -1.25 -15.43
CA VAL A 51 -8.72 0.08 -16.00
C VAL A 51 -10.22 0.25 -16.24
N LEU A 52 -10.90 1.05 -15.41
CA LEU A 52 -12.32 1.33 -15.60
C LEU A 52 -12.61 2.31 -16.73
N PHE A 53 -11.78 3.34 -16.90
CA PHE A 53 -12.00 4.44 -17.84
C PHE A 53 -10.80 4.65 -18.76
N LYS A 54 -10.66 3.76 -19.76
CA LYS A 54 -9.49 3.73 -20.65
C LYS A 54 -9.27 5.04 -21.41
N SER A 55 -10.33 5.77 -21.74
CA SER A 55 -10.27 7.07 -22.43
C SER A 55 -9.73 8.22 -21.58
N LEU A 56 -9.66 8.06 -20.25
CA LEU A 56 -9.21 9.10 -19.32
C LEU A 56 -7.76 8.91 -18.86
N ILE A 57 -7.08 7.87 -19.35
CA ILE A 57 -5.78 7.43 -18.82
C ILE A 57 -4.77 7.36 -19.98
N GLU A 58 -3.60 7.96 -19.79
CA GLU A 58 -2.49 7.89 -20.75
C GLU A 58 -1.95 6.45 -20.88
N GLU A 59 -1.67 6.01 -22.12
CA GLU A 59 -1.40 4.62 -22.53
C GLU A 59 -0.24 3.91 -21.81
N ASN A 60 0.59 4.63 -21.03
CA ASN A 60 1.76 4.08 -20.33
C ASN A 60 1.70 4.19 -18.79
N SER A 61 0.60 4.69 -18.22
CA SER A 61 0.49 4.88 -16.76
C SER A 61 -0.03 3.65 -15.99
N TRP A 62 -0.50 2.62 -16.70
CA TRP A 62 -1.12 1.43 -16.11
C TRP A 62 -0.28 0.17 -16.32
N SER A 63 -0.24 -0.72 -15.32
CA SER A 63 0.52 -1.97 -15.42
C SER A 63 0.03 -2.82 -16.59
N LYS A 64 0.98 -3.25 -17.43
CA LYS A 64 0.79 -4.26 -18.48
C LYS A 64 1.05 -5.68 -17.97
N SER A 65 1.36 -5.85 -16.69
CA SER A 65 1.65 -7.17 -16.10
C SER A 65 0.34 -7.89 -15.76
N TYR A 66 -0.06 -8.82 -16.62
CA TYR A 66 -1.32 -9.57 -16.51
C TYR A 66 -1.27 -10.75 -15.52
N MET A 67 -0.07 -11.16 -15.11
CA MET A 67 0.12 -12.27 -14.17
C MET A 67 -0.12 -11.89 -12.71
N ARG A 68 -0.34 -10.61 -12.38
CA ARG A 68 -0.49 -10.20 -10.97
C ARG A 68 -1.83 -9.50 -10.79
N PRO A 69 -2.83 -10.17 -10.20
CA PRO A 69 -4.13 -9.56 -10.02
C PRO A 69 -4.02 -8.35 -9.08
N ASN A 70 -4.53 -7.23 -9.55
CA ASN A 70 -4.38 -5.90 -8.97
C ASN A 70 -5.74 -5.22 -8.69
N SER A 71 -6.85 -5.93 -8.91
CA SER A 71 -8.21 -5.40 -8.86
C SER A 71 -8.35 -4.15 -9.74
N PHE A 72 -8.98 -3.09 -9.24
CA PHE A 72 -9.15 -1.79 -9.91
C PHE A 72 -7.93 -0.87 -9.80
N PHE A 73 -6.77 -1.38 -9.37
CA PHE A 73 -5.56 -0.57 -9.18
C PHE A 73 -4.54 -0.84 -10.27
N SER A 74 -3.68 0.13 -10.55
CA SER A 74 -2.59 -0.04 -11.52
C SER A 74 -1.53 -1.02 -11.04
N GLU A 75 -1.34 -1.20 -9.74
CA GLU A 75 -0.41 -2.18 -9.17
C GLU A 75 -0.98 -2.89 -7.93
N PRO A 76 -0.56 -4.14 -7.64
CA PRO A 76 -0.91 -4.82 -6.38
C PRO A 76 -0.44 -4.09 -5.12
N SER A 77 0.59 -3.25 -5.23
CA SER A 77 1.08 -2.39 -4.13
C SER A 77 0.02 -1.36 -3.72
N TYR A 78 -0.69 -0.75 -4.68
CA TYR A 78 -1.72 0.24 -4.40
C TYR A 78 -2.98 -0.37 -3.78
N LEU A 79 -3.34 -1.60 -4.18
CA LEU A 79 -4.35 -2.38 -3.48
C LEU A 79 -3.99 -2.58 -2.00
N ALA A 80 -2.71 -2.86 -1.70
CA ALA A 80 -2.24 -2.99 -0.32
C ALA A 80 -2.32 -1.68 0.45
N ILE A 81 -1.91 -0.55 -0.15
CA ILE A 81 -2.02 0.77 0.47
C ILE A 81 -3.47 1.09 0.85
N TYR A 82 -4.43 0.67 0.03
CA TYR A 82 -5.85 0.86 0.31
C TYR A 82 -6.39 -0.09 1.40
N LEU A 83 -6.12 -1.40 1.31
CA LEU A 83 -6.72 -2.38 2.22
C LEU A 83 -6.06 -2.44 3.61
N LEU A 84 -4.78 -2.10 3.75
CA LEU A 84 -4.08 -2.16 5.04
C LEU A 84 -4.72 -1.26 6.12
N PRO A 85 -5.05 0.02 5.86
CA PRO A 85 -5.83 0.85 6.79
C PRO A 85 -7.20 0.26 7.12
N VAL A 86 -7.89 -0.33 6.13
CA VAL A 86 -9.20 -0.97 6.33
C VAL A 86 -9.08 -2.16 7.29
N ILE A 87 -8.06 -2.99 7.13
CA ILE A 87 -7.76 -4.11 8.04
C ILE A 87 -7.51 -3.58 9.46
N GLY A 88 -6.69 -2.54 9.62
CA GLY A 88 -6.42 -1.92 10.92
C GLY A 88 -7.68 -1.40 11.60
N LEU A 89 -8.57 -0.73 10.85
CA LEU A 89 -9.86 -0.28 11.36
C LEU A 89 -10.73 -1.47 11.79
N LEU A 90 -10.88 -2.49 10.95
CA LEU A 90 -11.70 -3.67 11.24
C LEU A 90 -11.20 -4.45 12.46
N LEU A 91 -9.89 -4.51 12.68
CA LEU A 91 -9.31 -5.07 13.90
C LEU A 91 -9.73 -4.29 15.14
N ASN A 92 -9.71 -2.95 15.10
CA ASN A 92 -10.20 -2.10 16.20
C ASN A 92 -11.69 -2.34 16.50
N TYR A 93 -12.50 -2.60 15.48
CA TYR A 93 -13.92 -2.97 15.63
C TYR A 93 -14.17 -4.48 15.75
N GLN A 94 -13.12 -5.28 15.97
CA GLN A 94 -13.19 -6.72 16.21
C GLN A 94 -13.89 -7.53 15.10
N LYS A 95 -13.85 -7.05 13.85
CA LYS A 95 -14.43 -7.71 12.67
C LYS A 95 -13.46 -8.71 12.06
N TYR A 96 -13.04 -9.73 12.82
CA TYR A 96 -11.94 -10.63 12.44
C TYR A 96 -12.17 -11.44 11.16
N LEU A 97 -13.42 -11.81 10.85
CA LEU A 97 -13.73 -12.53 9.60
C LEU A 97 -13.43 -11.68 8.36
N LEU A 98 -13.77 -10.38 8.41
CA LEU A 98 -13.45 -9.45 7.32
C LEU A 98 -11.96 -9.18 7.23
N VAL A 99 -11.26 -9.15 8.37
CA VAL A 99 -9.79 -9.04 8.41
C VAL A 99 -9.13 -10.23 7.72
N LEU A 100 -9.55 -11.46 8.07
CA LEU A 100 -9.08 -12.68 7.42
C LEU A 100 -9.33 -12.63 5.91
N PHE A 101 -10.55 -12.28 5.51
CA PHE A 101 -10.92 -12.17 4.10
C PHE A 101 -10.05 -11.16 3.34
N PHE A 102 -9.92 -9.92 3.83
CA PHE A 102 -9.13 -8.89 3.15
C PHE A 102 -7.63 -9.19 3.18
N TYR A 103 -7.13 -9.85 4.23
CA TYR A 103 -5.73 -10.23 4.26
C TYR A 103 -5.43 -11.39 3.30
N SER A 104 -6.34 -12.35 3.14
CA SER A 104 -6.26 -13.37 2.08
C SER A 104 -6.20 -12.73 0.68
N VAL A 105 -7.01 -11.70 0.43
CA VAL A 105 -6.97 -10.93 -0.84
C VAL A 105 -5.59 -10.32 -1.08
N LEU A 106 -4.95 -9.76 -0.04
CA LEU A 106 -3.61 -9.22 -0.15
C LEU A 106 -2.55 -10.28 -0.46
N ILE A 107 -2.64 -11.46 0.16
CA ILE A 107 -1.74 -12.59 -0.13
C ILE A 107 -1.91 -13.02 -1.59
N LEU A 108 -3.15 -13.20 -2.05
CA LEU A 108 -3.46 -13.62 -3.41
C LEU A 108 -3.04 -12.56 -4.46
N SER A 109 -3.01 -11.28 -4.09
CA SER A 109 -2.48 -10.22 -4.96
C SER A 109 -0.96 -10.27 -5.17
N THR A 110 -0.21 -11.13 -4.45
CA THR A 110 1.27 -11.23 -4.48
C THR A 110 1.98 -9.94 -4.06
N SER A 111 1.30 -9.07 -3.33
CA SER A 111 1.83 -7.78 -2.91
C SER A 111 2.70 -7.95 -1.66
N THR A 112 4.03 -7.80 -1.80
CA THR A 112 4.96 -7.86 -0.66
C THR A 112 4.60 -6.82 0.42
N LEU A 113 4.17 -5.63 0.01
CA LEU A 113 3.66 -4.60 0.92
C LEU A 113 2.41 -5.09 1.66
N GLY A 114 1.48 -5.74 0.96
CA GLY A 114 0.25 -6.26 1.57
C GLY A 114 0.52 -7.41 2.55
N ILE A 115 1.38 -8.36 2.16
CA ILE A 115 1.76 -9.52 2.99
C ILE A 115 2.51 -9.05 4.24
N VAL A 116 3.62 -8.32 4.08
CA VAL A 116 4.44 -7.89 5.21
C VAL A 116 3.70 -6.87 6.07
N GLY A 117 3.04 -5.89 5.44
CA GLY A 117 2.26 -4.86 6.13
C GLY A 117 1.09 -5.44 6.92
N GLY A 118 0.37 -6.41 6.36
CA GLY A 118 -0.74 -7.08 7.05
C GLY A 118 -0.26 -7.88 8.26
N GLY A 119 0.87 -8.58 8.12
CA GLY A 119 1.54 -9.26 9.22
C GLY A 119 1.95 -8.30 10.34
N ILE A 120 2.58 -7.17 10.02
CA ILE A 120 2.95 -6.14 10.99
C ILE A 120 1.70 -5.61 11.72
N ILE A 121 0.63 -5.25 11.01
CA ILE A 121 -0.61 -4.74 11.62
C ILE A 121 -1.20 -5.78 12.59
N LEU A 122 -1.25 -7.06 12.20
CA LEU A 122 -1.75 -8.14 13.05
C LEU A 122 -0.87 -8.34 14.30
N ILE A 123 0.45 -8.33 14.15
CA ILE A 123 1.38 -8.44 15.28
C ILE A 123 1.18 -7.27 16.23
N LEU A 124 1.20 -6.03 15.73
CA LEU A 124 0.99 -4.83 16.54
C LEU A 124 -0.35 -4.88 17.28
N TYR A 125 -1.44 -5.19 16.59
CA TYR A 125 -2.76 -5.29 17.22
C TYR A 125 -2.79 -6.37 18.31
N THR A 126 -2.26 -7.55 18.04
CA THR A 126 -2.32 -8.67 18.98
C THR A 126 -1.40 -8.49 20.18
N VAL A 127 -0.24 -7.85 20.02
CA VAL A 127 0.65 -7.47 21.12
C VAL A 127 0.00 -6.40 21.98
N LEU A 128 -0.48 -5.29 21.38
CA LEU A 128 -1.09 -4.18 22.11
C LEU A 128 -2.36 -4.60 22.86
N ASN A 129 -3.13 -5.54 22.33
CA ASN A 129 -4.36 -6.04 22.94
C ASN A 129 -4.19 -7.37 23.70
N ARG A 130 -2.96 -7.91 23.82
CA ARG A 130 -2.65 -9.20 24.45
C ARG A 130 -3.45 -10.40 23.88
N LYS A 131 -3.76 -10.37 22.58
CA LYS A 131 -4.56 -11.40 21.85
C LYS A 131 -3.69 -12.38 21.04
N VAL A 132 -2.60 -12.90 21.61
CA VAL A 132 -1.64 -13.75 20.90
C VAL A 132 -2.29 -15.02 20.29
N LYS A 133 -3.30 -15.60 20.95
CA LYS A 133 -4.06 -16.74 20.39
C LYS A 133 -4.74 -16.42 19.05
N LEU A 134 -5.22 -15.18 18.88
CA LEU A 134 -5.83 -14.71 17.63
C LEU A 134 -4.79 -14.64 16.51
N LEU A 135 -3.55 -14.22 16.81
CA LEU A 135 -2.45 -14.18 15.84
C LEU A 135 -2.17 -15.58 15.30
N ILE A 136 -1.97 -16.54 16.21
CA ILE A 136 -1.66 -17.93 15.86
C ILE A 136 -2.78 -18.54 15.01
N LEU A 137 -4.03 -18.38 15.44
CA LEU A 137 -5.19 -18.86 14.69
C LEU A 137 -5.27 -18.23 13.29
N THR A 138 -5.03 -16.92 13.20
CA THR A 138 -5.03 -16.18 11.93
C THR A 138 -3.96 -16.71 10.98
N ILE A 139 -2.74 -16.92 11.48
CA ILE A 139 -1.63 -17.48 10.70
C ILE A 139 -1.97 -18.89 10.20
N ILE A 140 -2.51 -19.75 11.07
CA ILE A 140 -2.91 -21.12 10.69
C ILE A 140 -3.99 -21.10 9.61
N ILE A 141 -5.04 -20.29 9.78
CA ILE A 141 -6.13 -20.19 8.80
C ILE A 141 -5.61 -19.68 7.45
N LEU A 142 -4.75 -18.66 7.44
CA LEU A 142 -4.18 -18.12 6.21
C LEU A 142 -3.25 -19.13 5.53
N PHE A 143 -2.46 -19.87 6.31
CA PHE A 143 -1.60 -20.93 5.78
C PHE A 143 -2.43 -22.05 5.15
N LEU A 144 -3.46 -22.54 5.84
CA LEU A 144 -4.37 -23.56 5.29
C LEU A 144 -5.08 -23.06 4.04
N PHE A 145 -5.59 -21.83 4.07
CA PHE A 145 -6.22 -21.20 2.90
C PHE A 145 -5.25 -21.11 1.72
N TYR A 146 -4.00 -20.72 1.97
CA TYR A 146 -2.96 -20.63 0.95
C TYR A 146 -2.65 -21.99 0.32
N VAL A 147 -2.47 -23.04 1.14
CA VAL A 147 -2.21 -24.41 0.66
C VAL A 147 -3.39 -24.94 -0.18
N ILE A 148 -4.62 -24.72 0.29
CA ILE A 148 -5.84 -25.10 -0.45
C ILE A 148 -5.92 -24.32 -1.77
N ALA A 149 -5.66 -23.02 -1.74
CA ALA A 149 -5.72 -22.18 -2.93
C ALA A 149 -4.72 -22.63 -4.02
N ILE A 150 -3.48 -22.96 -3.64
CA ILE A 150 -2.49 -23.50 -4.59
C ILE A 150 -3.01 -24.80 -5.20
N LYS A 151 -3.44 -25.75 -4.36
CA LYS A 151 -3.83 -27.10 -4.80
C LYS A 151 -5.04 -27.10 -5.74
N TYR A 152 -6.04 -26.26 -5.47
CA TYR A 152 -7.31 -26.28 -6.21
C TYR A 152 -7.39 -25.31 -7.39
N PHE A 153 -6.57 -24.25 -7.39
CA PHE A 153 -6.58 -23.25 -8.47
C PHE A 153 -5.34 -23.31 -9.38
N ASP A 154 -4.52 -24.36 -9.24
CA ASP A 154 -3.27 -24.54 -10.00
C ASP A 154 -2.38 -23.29 -9.99
N LEU A 155 -2.27 -22.69 -8.80
CA LEU A 155 -1.53 -21.44 -8.57
C LEU A 155 -0.07 -21.71 -8.21
N GLU A 156 0.50 -22.83 -8.64
CA GLU A 156 1.92 -23.16 -8.39
C GLU A 156 2.85 -22.07 -8.94
N TRP A 157 2.51 -21.52 -10.12
CA TRP A 157 3.22 -20.39 -10.71
C TRP A 157 3.22 -19.15 -9.79
N LEU A 158 2.14 -18.91 -9.03
CA LEU A 158 2.01 -17.79 -8.12
C LEU A 158 2.89 -17.99 -6.87
N MET A 159 3.01 -19.24 -6.40
CA MET A 159 3.95 -19.60 -5.33
C MET A 159 5.38 -19.38 -5.79
N GLN A 160 5.76 -19.93 -6.95
CA GLN A 160 7.10 -19.78 -7.50
C GLN A 160 7.44 -18.30 -7.72
N PHE A 161 6.50 -17.52 -8.27
CA PHE A 161 6.66 -16.08 -8.45
C PHE A 161 6.93 -15.34 -7.12
N ASN A 162 6.22 -15.68 -6.04
CA ASN A 162 6.45 -15.06 -4.74
C ASN A 162 7.79 -15.48 -4.11
N ILE A 163 8.19 -16.75 -4.27
CA ILE A 163 9.48 -17.27 -3.80
C ILE A 163 10.61 -16.58 -4.56
N ASP A 164 10.56 -16.58 -5.89
CA ASP A 164 11.58 -15.96 -6.75
C ASP A 164 11.73 -14.48 -6.44
N LYS A 165 10.63 -13.77 -6.18
CA LYS A 165 10.64 -12.37 -5.79
C LYS A 165 11.25 -12.13 -4.40
N THR A 166 11.15 -13.11 -3.50
CA THR A 166 11.71 -13.03 -2.14
C THR A 166 13.17 -13.47 -2.11
N VAL A 167 13.59 -14.37 -3.00
CA VAL A 167 14.97 -14.84 -3.11
C VAL A 167 15.81 -13.86 -3.93
N ASN A 168 15.27 -13.30 -5.03
CA ASN A 168 15.97 -12.34 -5.91
C ASN A 168 15.86 -10.88 -5.44
N ILE A 169 15.89 -10.64 -4.13
CA ILE A 169 15.77 -9.31 -3.51
C ILE A 169 16.94 -8.36 -3.87
N GLN A 170 18.01 -8.84 -4.50
CA GLN A 170 19.32 -8.20 -4.46
C GLN A 170 19.44 -6.81 -5.14
N ASP A 171 18.66 -6.45 -6.17
CA ASP A 171 18.88 -5.15 -6.85
C ASP A 171 17.74 -4.10 -6.71
N ARG A 172 16.46 -4.50 -6.74
CA ARG A 172 15.33 -3.53 -6.71
C ARG A 172 14.85 -3.17 -5.31
N SER A 173 15.25 -3.92 -4.29
CA SER A 173 14.80 -3.73 -2.91
C SER A 173 15.52 -2.56 -2.23
N GLN A 174 16.81 -2.35 -2.53
CA GLN A 174 17.61 -1.27 -1.95
C GLN A 174 17.04 0.11 -2.32
N ILE A 175 16.69 0.33 -3.58
CA ILE A 175 16.05 1.57 -4.05
C ILE A 175 14.65 1.79 -3.42
N ARG A 176 13.96 0.74 -2.97
CA ARG A 176 12.65 0.89 -2.30
C ARG A 176 12.77 1.18 -0.81
N VAL A 177 13.80 0.63 -0.16
CA VAL A 177 14.00 0.74 1.29
C VAL A 177 14.91 1.92 1.62
N ALA A 178 16.14 1.94 1.09
CA ALA A 178 17.10 3.02 1.30
C ALA A 178 16.87 4.18 0.31
N GLY A 179 16.25 3.93 -0.84
CA GLY A 179 16.03 4.98 -1.82
C GLY A 179 17.32 5.48 -2.44
N TYR A 180 17.29 6.74 -2.85
CA TYR A 180 18.46 7.48 -3.32
C TYR A 180 19.10 8.29 -2.20
N LEU A 181 19.04 7.80 -0.95
CA LEU A 181 19.56 8.52 0.20
C LEU A 181 21.07 8.81 0.05
N GLU A 182 21.82 7.87 -0.52
CA GLU A 182 23.26 8.02 -0.82
C GLU A 182 23.56 9.22 -1.73
N TYR A 183 22.61 9.63 -2.58
CA TYR A 183 22.78 10.78 -3.49
C TYR A 183 22.51 12.11 -2.80
N PHE A 184 21.94 12.11 -1.58
CA PHE A 184 21.67 13.35 -0.85
C PHE A 184 22.96 14.13 -0.56
N GLU A 185 24.05 13.44 -0.24
CA GLU A 185 25.36 14.05 0.03
C GLU A 185 25.96 14.73 -1.21
N LEU A 186 25.56 14.31 -2.41
CA LEU A 186 26.03 14.87 -3.68
C LEU A 186 25.29 16.16 -4.08
N ILE A 187 24.22 16.52 -3.37
CA ILE A 187 23.46 17.76 -3.60
C ILE A 187 24.23 18.94 -2.98
N PRO A 188 24.35 20.09 -3.65
CA PRO A 188 24.87 21.32 -3.05
C PRO A 188 24.20 21.65 -1.71
N THR A 189 24.99 22.12 -0.75
CA THR A 189 24.55 22.33 0.64
C THR A 189 23.29 23.19 0.76
N PHE A 190 23.14 24.21 -0.08
CA PHE A 190 21.92 25.03 -0.10
C PHE A 190 20.68 24.18 -0.44
N ASN A 191 20.77 23.37 -1.50
CA ASN A 191 19.70 22.49 -1.95
C ASN A 191 19.47 21.29 -1.01
N GLN A 192 20.45 20.90 -0.19
CA GLN A 192 20.21 19.94 0.90
C GLN A 192 19.28 20.53 1.97
N ILE A 193 19.38 21.84 2.24
CA ILE A 193 18.58 22.51 3.26
C ILE A 193 17.15 22.77 2.78
N ILE A 194 16.99 23.31 1.56
CA ILE A 194 15.70 23.75 1.01
C ILE A 194 15.06 22.79 0.00
N GLY A 195 15.83 21.84 -0.52
CA GLY A 195 15.41 20.89 -1.55
C GLY A 195 15.75 21.29 -2.98
N VAL A 196 15.78 20.32 -3.88
CA VAL A 196 16.00 20.53 -5.32
C VAL A 196 14.72 20.84 -6.11
N GLY A 197 13.55 20.78 -5.46
CA GLY A 197 12.24 20.98 -6.09
C GLY A 197 11.61 19.68 -6.60
N PHE A 198 10.28 19.66 -6.67
CA PHE A 198 9.51 18.48 -7.04
C PHE A 198 9.80 18.04 -8.49
N GLY A 199 10.10 16.75 -8.66
CA GLY A 199 10.32 16.14 -9.98
C GLY A 199 11.67 16.48 -10.63
N GLN A 200 12.60 17.08 -9.89
CA GLN A 200 13.92 17.47 -10.41
C GLN A 200 15.00 16.41 -10.21
N LEU A 201 14.69 15.28 -9.57
CA LEU A 201 15.68 14.25 -9.20
C LEU A 201 16.40 13.67 -10.43
N SER A 202 15.67 13.34 -11.49
CA SER A 202 16.24 12.87 -12.76
C SER A 202 17.09 13.92 -13.47
N ASN A 203 16.79 15.20 -13.26
CA ASN A 203 17.56 16.31 -13.86
C ASN A 203 18.84 16.58 -13.08
N TYR A 204 18.76 16.52 -11.75
CA TYR A 204 19.88 16.73 -10.84
C TYR A 204 20.90 15.59 -10.89
N PHE A 205 20.41 14.35 -11.10
CA PHE A 205 21.23 13.15 -11.14
C PHE A 205 21.24 12.49 -12.52
N LYS A 206 21.17 13.29 -13.59
CA LYS A 206 21.12 12.79 -14.97
C LYS A 206 22.30 11.88 -15.33
N ALA A 207 23.48 12.16 -14.77
CA ALA A 207 24.70 11.36 -14.94
C ALA A 207 24.58 9.93 -14.36
N TYR A 208 23.69 9.73 -13.39
CA TYR A 208 23.45 8.45 -12.72
C TYR A 208 22.22 7.70 -13.27
N ASN A 209 21.56 8.27 -14.29
CA ASN A 209 20.38 7.71 -14.93
C ASN A 209 19.25 7.33 -13.94
N LEU A 210 19.07 8.16 -12.89
CA LEU A 210 18.07 7.91 -11.86
C LEU A 210 16.67 8.23 -12.37
N ALA A 211 15.73 7.33 -12.09
CA ALA A 211 14.30 7.61 -12.28
C ALA A 211 13.80 8.56 -11.17
N ASN A 212 12.73 9.33 -11.44
CA ASN A 212 12.01 10.12 -10.42
C ASN A 212 11.17 9.24 -9.49
N TYR A 213 11.77 8.19 -8.94
CA TYR A 213 11.11 7.19 -8.10
C TYR A 213 12.05 6.75 -6.97
N SER A 214 11.63 6.98 -5.73
CA SER A 214 12.34 6.54 -4.53
C SER A 214 11.33 6.32 -3.39
N ASN A 215 11.82 5.96 -2.21
CA ASN A 215 11.01 5.97 -1.00
C ASN A 215 10.43 7.39 -0.75
N ALA A 216 9.17 7.48 -0.29
CA ALA A 216 8.50 8.76 -0.07
C ALA A 216 9.25 9.70 0.90
N PHE A 217 9.87 9.15 1.94
CA PHE A 217 10.68 9.95 2.89
C PHE A 217 11.94 10.50 2.23
N VAL A 218 12.60 9.69 1.40
CA VAL A 218 13.81 10.10 0.67
C VAL A 218 13.48 11.11 -0.42
N LEU A 219 12.39 10.88 -1.18
CA LEU A 219 11.89 11.86 -2.14
C LEU A 219 11.53 13.18 -1.45
N MET A 220 10.96 13.13 -0.25
CA MET A 220 10.62 14.33 0.49
C MET A 220 11.87 15.08 0.95
N LEU A 221 12.86 14.36 1.47
CA LEU A 221 14.15 14.92 1.86
C LEU A 221 14.88 15.55 0.66
N ILE A 222 14.91 14.86 -0.50
CA ILE A 222 15.60 15.37 -1.69
C ILE A 222 14.83 16.56 -2.29
N ASN A 223 13.51 16.44 -2.47
CA ASN A 223 12.72 17.47 -3.16
C ASN A 223 12.52 18.73 -2.31
N PHE A 224 12.41 18.60 -0.99
CA PHE A 224 12.07 19.71 -0.07
C PHE A 224 13.14 19.98 1.00
N GLY A 225 14.27 19.27 0.96
CA GLY A 225 15.38 19.47 1.86
C GLY A 225 15.10 19.04 3.30
N ILE A 226 16.07 19.27 4.17
CA ILE A 226 15.98 18.99 5.59
C ILE A 226 14.83 19.78 6.23
N ILE A 227 14.62 21.05 5.84
CA ILE A 227 13.55 21.89 6.41
C ILE A 227 12.18 21.31 6.09
N GLY A 228 11.93 20.98 4.82
CA GLY A 228 10.65 20.39 4.39
C GLY A 228 10.40 19.03 5.03
N PHE A 229 11.43 18.18 5.10
CA PHE A 229 11.35 16.88 5.75
C PHE A 229 11.01 17.00 7.25
N LEU A 230 11.73 17.85 7.99
CA LEU A 230 11.48 18.07 9.41
C LEU A 230 10.07 18.63 9.64
N THR A 231 9.64 19.59 8.82
CA THR A 231 8.29 20.17 8.91
C THR A 231 7.23 19.09 8.72
N TYR A 232 7.39 18.19 7.76
CA TYR A 232 6.49 17.07 7.55
C TYR A 232 6.46 16.09 8.72
N VAL A 233 7.63 15.68 9.23
CA VAL A 233 7.72 14.76 10.37
C VAL A 233 7.08 15.38 11.62
N LEU A 234 7.38 16.64 11.92
CA LEU A 234 6.77 17.38 13.02
C LEU A 234 5.26 17.50 12.86
N PHE A 235 4.78 17.79 11.65
CA PHE A 235 3.35 17.87 11.35
C PHE A 235 2.64 16.53 11.57
N ILE A 236 3.24 15.42 11.13
CA ILE A 236 2.70 14.08 11.39
C ILE A 236 2.64 13.79 12.88
N MET A 237 3.76 13.99 13.60
CA MET A 237 3.82 13.75 15.04
C MET A 237 2.78 14.59 15.77
N TRP A 238 2.69 15.87 15.44
CA TRP A 238 1.71 16.78 16.00
C TRP A 238 0.27 16.31 15.72
N SER A 239 -0.01 15.87 14.49
CA SER A 239 -1.33 15.34 14.11
C SER A 239 -1.72 14.11 14.93
N PHE A 240 -0.78 13.19 15.18
CA PHE A 240 -1.03 12.03 16.03
C PHE A 240 -1.21 12.40 17.50
N LEU A 241 -0.43 13.35 18.03
CA LEU A 241 -0.52 13.79 19.42
C LEU A 241 -1.78 14.61 19.71
N LYS A 242 -2.27 15.36 18.73
CA LYS A 242 -3.47 16.20 18.84
C LYS A 242 -4.75 15.51 18.35
N SER A 243 -4.64 14.31 17.78
CA SER A 243 -5.78 13.47 17.43
C SER A 243 -6.63 13.21 18.68
N LYS A 244 -7.79 13.86 18.77
CA LYS A 244 -8.81 13.48 19.75
C LYS A 244 -9.43 12.16 19.29
N LYS A 245 -9.68 11.24 20.23
CA LYS A 245 -10.29 9.91 19.98
C LYS A 245 -11.66 9.94 19.29
N GLU A 246 -12.22 11.13 19.10
CA GLU A 246 -13.54 11.39 18.51
C GLU A 246 -13.52 11.53 16.98
N GLY A 247 -12.36 11.37 16.32
CA GLY A 247 -12.28 11.38 14.86
C GLY A 247 -12.33 12.77 14.22
N PHE A 248 -12.25 13.83 15.02
CA PHE A 248 -12.12 15.19 14.52
C PHE A 248 -10.65 15.52 14.25
N PHE A 249 -10.28 15.59 12.97
CA PHE A 249 -9.06 16.25 12.55
C PHE A 249 -9.30 17.76 12.60
N LEU A 250 -8.79 18.38 13.67
CA LEU A 250 -8.62 19.82 13.87
C LEU A 250 -9.88 20.59 14.31
N TYR A 251 -9.75 21.21 15.49
CA TYR A 251 -10.43 22.47 15.85
C TYR A 251 -9.37 23.56 15.78
#